data_AF-A0AAD8G571-F1
#
_entry.id   AF-A0AAD8G571-F1
#
_cell.length_a   1.000
_cell.length_b   1.000
_cell.length_c   1.000
_cell.angle_alpha   90.00
_cell.angle_beta   90.00
_cell.angle_gamma   90.00
#
_symmetry.space_group_name_H-M   'P 1'
#
loop_
_entity.id
_entity.type
_entity.pdbx_description
1 polymer ?
#
loop_
_entity_poly.entity_id
_entity_poly.type
_entity_poly.pdbx_seq_one_letter_code
_entity_poly.pdbx_strand_id
1 'polypeptide(L)'
;MVNLESLEEAVSSNNIQNIVEVLQEEWSSKTILNRLDKLANKELDKNDFRNVALLLKGIQCFCMNEFKSALSLATDFLKCEELKSNKALLLLIEEFYNAALELCKNDNEAKSQIQDTFLQRLGYMVVDTGILFVLRLEAIRTINSILDTASKEDRKKIKLSEEHSMILLDFARLVLEAGDYEMQVAISEALCRLTLKKSREELVYRWFENEDFANSFKAINDREFETDCRKFLNQVNESLGDDRRVYTFPCKQAFLEARELSMPKDENLEKFWIDFNLGSSSISFFINDPEGVLWDSINIAKEAVSVYRLEETDEQNILTVYLAKPISGSNKEGSMVKIYFDSLYDIQIVKKLFGEEKQMASWFFITGPFFK
;
A
#
# COMPACT_ATOMS: atom_id res chain seq x y z
N MET A 1 -7.04 26.41 40.48
CA MET A 1 -5.84 26.72 39.69
C MET A 1 -5.35 25.40 39.16
N VAL A 2 -5.77 25.04 37.96
CA VAL A 2 -5.24 23.86 37.27
C VAL A 2 -3.91 24.30 36.65
N ASN A 3 -2.90 23.45 36.78
CA ASN A 3 -1.55 23.70 36.32
C ASN A 3 -1.57 23.76 34.78
N LEU A 4 -1.32 24.92 34.19
CA LEU A 4 -1.22 25.08 32.74
C LEU A 4 0.11 24.46 32.30
N GLU A 5 0.11 23.18 31.90
CA GLU A 5 1.21 22.63 31.11
C GLU A 5 1.19 23.32 29.73
N SER A 6 2.33 23.84 29.30
CA SER A 6 2.45 24.35 27.94
C SER A 6 2.22 23.22 26.93
N LEU A 7 1.72 23.53 25.72
CA LEU A 7 1.58 22.54 24.65
C LEU A 7 2.88 21.73 24.41
N GLU A 8 4.03 22.36 24.59
CA GLU A 8 5.36 21.73 24.51
C GLU A 8 5.62 20.74 25.64
N GLU A 9 5.19 21.05 26.86
CA GLU A 9 5.25 20.14 28.02
C GLU A 9 4.27 18.97 27.87
N ALA A 10 3.06 19.23 27.37
CA ALA A 10 2.06 18.19 27.11
C ALA A 10 2.53 17.19 26.05
N VAL A 11 3.26 17.64 25.02
CA VAL A 11 3.90 16.75 24.04
C VAL A 11 5.07 16.01 24.66
N SER A 12 5.90 16.71 25.46
CA SER A 12 7.06 16.12 26.13
C SER A 12 6.69 15.09 27.19
N SER A 13 5.48 15.16 27.76
CA SER A 13 4.96 14.19 28.72
C SER A 13 4.52 12.87 28.06
N ASN A 14 4.48 12.83 26.72
CA ASN A 14 4.06 11.67 25.92
C ASN A 14 2.67 11.15 26.36
N ASN A 15 1.81 12.05 26.84
CA ASN A 15 0.44 11.74 27.28
C ASN A 15 -0.58 12.48 26.41
N ILE A 16 -1.31 11.71 25.60
CA ILE A 16 -2.34 12.23 24.69
C ILE A 16 -3.43 13.01 25.45
N GLN A 17 -3.76 12.58 26.67
CA GLN A 17 -4.80 13.22 27.47
C GLN A 17 -4.40 14.66 27.85
N ASN A 18 -3.12 14.90 28.16
CA ASN A 18 -2.63 16.25 28.45
C ASN A 18 -2.71 17.15 27.21
N ILE A 19 -2.41 16.60 26.02
CA ILE A 19 -2.52 17.33 24.76
C ILE A 19 -4.00 17.69 24.50
N VAL A 20 -4.92 16.75 24.70
CA VAL A 20 -6.37 16.97 24.54
C VAL A 20 -6.88 18.02 25.53
N GLU A 21 -6.42 18.00 26.78
CA GLU A 21 -6.78 19.00 27.80
C GLU A 21 -6.30 20.40 27.44
N VAL A 22 -5.04 20.55 27.00
CA VAL A 22 -4.52 21.83 26.50
C VAL A 22 -5.32 22.31 25.29
N LEU A 23 -5.66 21.42 24.36
CA LEU A 23 -6.50 21.77 23.22
C LEU A 23 -7.91 22.18 23.67
N GLN A 24 -8.55 21.47 24.60
CA GLN A 24 -9.87 21.83 25.16
C GLN A 24 -9.92 23.22 25.76
N GLU A 25 -8.89 23.59 26.51
CA GLU A 25 -8.83 24.89 27.18
C GLU A 25 -8.50 26.03 26.22
N GLU A 26 -7.57 25.81 25.27
CA GLU A 26 -7.06 26.86 24.40
C GLU A 26 -7.74 26.95 23.02
N TRP A 27 -8.62 26.02 22.66
CA TRP A 27 -9.17 25.91 21.28
C TRP A 27 -9.85 27.18 20.77
N SER A 28 -10.52 27.91 21.66
CA SER A 28 -11.22 29.15 21.31
C SER A 28 -10.27 30.31 20.98
N SER A 29 -8.97 30.14 21.21
CA SER A 29 -7.94 31.12 20.88
C SER A 29 -7.46 30.96 19.43
N LYS A 30 -7.52 32.04 18.64
CA LYS A 30 -6.90 32.10 17.31
C LYS A 30 -5.38 31.82 17.31
N THR A 31 -4.73 31.80 18.47
CA THR A 31 -3.28 31.57 18.60
C THR A 31 -2.90 30.09 18.70
N ILE A 32 -3.80 29.19 19.09
CA ILE A 32 -3.46 27.76 19.28
C ILE A 32 -3.05 27.09 17.97
N LEU A 33 -3.73 27.42 16.86
CA LEU A 33 -3.39 26.91 15.52
C LEU A 33 -1.98 27.31 15.11
N ASN A 34 -1.60 28.57 15.32
CA ASN A 34 -0.25 29.05 15.05
C ASN A 34 0.80 28.43 15.97
N ARG A 35 0.42 28.05 17.20
CA ARG A 35 1.32 27.35 18.13
C ARG A 35 1.49 25.89 17.74
N LEU A 36 0.41 25.21 17.33
CA LEU A 36 0.44 23.85 16.80
C LEU A 36 1.31 23.78 15.56
N ASP A 37 1.10 24.70 14.61
CA ASP A 37 1.91 24.82 13.40
C ASP A 37 3.39 25.06 13.72
N LYS A 38 3.71 26.05 14.57
CA LYS A 38 5.09 26.31 15.00
C LYS A 38 5.73 25.14 15.73
N LEU A 39 4.99 24.46 16.60
CA LEU A 39 5.50 23.35 17.37
C LEU A 39 5.74 22.13 16.48
N ALA A 40 4.78 21.80 15.62
CA ALA A 40 4.94 20.75 14.64
C ALA A 40 6.17 21.02 13.76
N ASN A 41 6.28 22.22 13.16
CA ASN A 41 7.43 22.62 12.36
C ASN A 41 8.75 22.51 13.14
N LYS A 42 8.77 22.97 14.41
CA LYS A 42 9.94 22.86 15.29
C LYS A 42 10.34 21.43 15.62
N GLU A 43 9.38 20.54 15.90
CA GLU A 43 9.67 19.12 16.14
C GLU A 43 10.10 18.41 14.86
N LEU A 44 9.64 18.89 13.71
CA LEU A 44 9.99 18.34 12.41
C LEU A 44 11.37 18.78 11.94
N ASP A 45 11.76 20.03 12.18
CA ASP A 45 13.14 20.51 11.99
C ASP A 45 14.15 19.71 12.83
N LYS A 46 13.70 19.09 13.94
CA LYS A 46 14.50 18.21 14.79
C LYS A 46 14.43 16.74 14.40
N ASN A 47 13.65 16.37 13.38
CA ASN A 47 13.35 14.98 13.02
C ASN A 47 12.69 14.17 14.16
N ASP A 48 11.92 14.81 15.05
CA ASP A 48 11.18 14.15 16.14
C ASP A 48 9.74 13.81 15.72
N PHE A 49 9.61 12.83 14.83
CA PHE A 49 8.31 12.42 14.26
C PHE A 49 7.36 11.81 15.30
N ARG A 50 7.88 11.33 16.43
CA ARG A 50 7.06 10.78 17.53
C ARG A 50 6.22 11.88 18.16
N ASN A 51 6.83 13.03 18.44
CA ASN A 51 6.14 14.19 18.99
C ASN A 51 5.09 14.74 18.02
N VAL A 52 5.38 14.70 16.73
CA VAL A 52 4.44 15.12 15.68
C VAL A 52 3.26 14.16 15.58
N ALA A 53 3.50 12.85 15.66
CA ALA A 53 2.43 11.85 15.67
C ALA A 53 1.53 12.01 16.90
N LEU A 54 2.11 12.27 18.07
CA LEU A 54 1.35 12.57 19.30
C LEU A 54 0.51 13.84 19.18
N LEU A 55 1.05 14.89 18.55
CA LEU A 55 0.32 16.12 18.27
C LEU A 55 -0.87 15.86 17.34
N LEU A 56 -0.66 15.13 16.24
CA LEU A 56 -1.75 14.76 15.33
C LEU A 56 -2.81 13.93 16.02
N LYS A 57 -2.41 12.97 16.87
CA LYS A 57 -3.32 12.13 17.65
C LYS A 57 -4.11 12.93 18.68
N GLY A 58 -3.48 13.89 19.35
CA GLY A 58 -4.15 14.84 20.24
C GLY A 58 -5.17 15.71 19.49
N ILE A 59 -4.80 16.24 18.31
CA ILE A 59 -5.71 17.00 17.43
C ILE A 59 -6.88 16.13 16.97
N GLN A 60 -6.63 14.87 16.60
CA GLN A 60 -7.66 13.91 16.19
C GLN A 60 -8.65 13.64 17.34
N CYS A 61 -8.16 13.35 18.54
CA CYS A 61 -9.00 13.12 19.73
C CYS A 61 -9.81 14.36 20.12
N PHE A 62 -9.28 15.54 19.82
CA PHE A 62 -9.89 16.80 20.20
C PHE A 62 -10.86 17.39 19.15
N CYS A 63 -10.59 17.20 17.86
CA CYS A 63 -11.25 17.95 16.79
C CYS A 63 -11.80 17.09 15.64
N MET A 64 -13.11 17.20 15.42
CA MET A 64 -13.79 16.75 14.19
C MET A 64 -13.89 17.84 13.10
N ASN A 65 -13.64 19.12 13.42
CA ASN A 65 -14.05 20.25 12.55
C ASN A 65 -12.93 21.10 11.92
N GLU A 66 -11.65 20.99 12.32
CA GLU A 66 -10.56 21.85 11.77
C GLU A 66 -9.33 21.11 11.21
N PHE A 67 -9.52 19.86 10.79
CA PHE A 67 -8.46 19.01 10.24
C PHE A 67 -7.81 19.52 8.93
N LYS A 68 -8.43 20.51 8.26
CA LYS A 68 -7.93 21.12 7.02
C LYS A 68 -6.54 21.75 7.18
N SER A 69 -6.25 22.37 8.32
CA SER A 69 -4.94 22.98 8.59
C SER A 69 -3.88 21.93 8.90
N ALA A 70 -4.24 20.86 9.63
CA ALA A 70 -3.36 19.72 9.90
C ALA A 70 -3.02 18.93 8.61
N LEU A 71 -3.95 18.87 7.65
CA LEU A 71 -3.75 18.23 6.35
C LEU A 71 -2.68 18.89 5.50
N SER A 72 -2.73 20.22 5.38
CA SER A 72 -1.74 20.97 4.60
C SER A 72 -0.34 20.72 5.14
N LEU A 73 -0.23 20.75 6.48
CA LEU A 73 1.01 20.51 7.19
C LEU A 73 1.56 19.10 6.90
N ALA A 74 0.75 18.06 7.11
CA ALA A 74 1.17 16.68 6.87
C ALA A 74 1.59 16.41 5.41
N THR A 75 0.92 17.04 4.44
CA THR A 75 1.27 16.90 3.00
C THR A 75 2.63 17.52 2.69
N ASP A 76 2.96 18.65 3.29
CA ASP A 76 4.26 19.30 3.10
C ASP A 76 5.40 18.51 3.76
N PHE A 77 5.11 17.77 4.83
CA PHE A 77 6.08 16.89 5.50
C PHE A 77 6.50 15.67 4.70
N LEU A 78 5.59 15.11 3.90
CA LEU A 78 5.86 13.88 3.13
C LEU A 78 6.83 14.10 1.96
N LYS A 79 7.20 15.36 1.68
CA LYS A 79 8.15 15.75 0.63
C LYS A 79 9.60 15.84 1.10
N CYS A 80 9.89 15.69 2.40
CA CYS A 80 11.25 15.89 2.90
C CYS A 80 12.15 14.67 2.60
N GLU A 81 13.25 14.88 1.88
CA GLU A 81 14.14 13.80 1.38
C GLU A 81 14.90 13.06 2.49
N GLU A 82 15.06 13.68 3.66
CA GLU A 82 15.75 13.11 4.84
C GLU A 82 15.00 11.91 5.45
N LEU A 83 13.77 11.66 5.00
CA LEU A 83 12.80 10.76 5.61
C LEU A 83 12.81 9.33 5.08
N LYS A 84 13.66 9.02 4.09
CA LYS A 84 13.67 7.74 3.35
C LYS A 84 13.97 6.48 4.18
N SER A 85 14.32 6.60 5.47
CA SER A 85 14.69 5.47 6.33
C SER A 85 14.09 5.49 7.75
N ASN A 86 13.26 6.47 8.09
CA ASN A 86 12.80 6.65 9.47
C ASN A 86 11.47 5.93 9.75
N LYS A 87 11.48 4.90 10.59
CA LYS A 87 10.26 4.18 11.02
C LYS A 87 9.23 5.07 11.70
N ALA A 88 9.65 6.17 12.32
CA ALA A 88 8.74 7.11 12.95
C ALA A 88 7.89 7.90 11.93
N LEU A 89 8.32 7.96 10.66
CA LEU A 89 7.52 8.46 9.56
C LEU A 89 6.35 7.53 9.23
N LEU A 90 6.56 6.21 9.26
CA LEU A 90 5.49 5.23 9.04
C LEU A 90 4.40 5.36 10.10
N LEU A 91 4.79 5.50 11.37
CA LEU A 91 3.85 5.75 12.47
C LEU A 91 3.09 7.07 12.31
N LEU A 92 3.79 8.13 11.90
CA LEU A 92 3.16 9.43 11.63
C LEU A 92 2.12 9.34 10.51
N ILE A 93 2.43 8.57 9.47
CA ILE A 93 1.59 8.35 8.31
C ILE A 93 0.38 7.48 8.65
N GLU A 94 0.55 6.41 9.43
CA GLU A 94 -0.55 5.60 9.94
C GLU A 94 -1.52 6.44 10.78
N GLU A 95 -1.01 7.25 11.72
CA GLU A 95 -1.86 8.13 12.53
C GLU A 95 -2.57 9.18 11.66
N PHE A 96 -1.90 9.71 10.63
CA PHE A 96 -2.50 10.61 9.67
C PHE A 96 -3.64 9.95 8.87
N TYR A 97 -3.44 8.73 8.38
CA TYR A 97 -4.47 7.99 7.65
C TYR A 97 -5.64 7.60 8.56
N ASN A 98 -5.37 7.17 9.80
CA ASN A 98 -6.40 6.90 10.79
C ASN A 98 -7.27 8.14 11.05
N ALA A 99 -6.64 9.30 11.19
CA ALA A 99 -7.37 10.54 11.39
C ALA A 99 -8.18 10.95 10.14
N ALA A 100 -7.61 10.78 8.93
CA ALA A 100 -8.32 11.02 7.67
C ALA A 100 -9.56 10.13 7.53
N LEU A 101 -9.43 8.83 7.82
CA LEU A 101 -10.54 7.87 7.78
C LEU A 101 -11.65 8.22 8.76
N GLU A 102 -11.30 8.61 9.99
CA GLU A 102 -12.29 8.94 11.01
C GLU A 102 -13.11 10.19 10.66
N LEU A 103 -12.47 11.17 10.03
CA LEU A 103 -13.17 12.36 9.54
C LEU A 103 -14.08 12.06 8.35
N CYS A 104 -13.69 11.10 7.52
CA CYS A 104 -14.51 10.64 6.41
C CYS A 104 -15.75 9.83 6.85
N LYS A 105 -15.88 9.45 8.13
CA LYS A 105 -17.07 8.74 8.64
C LYS A 105 -18.20 9.67 9.11
N ASN A 106 -17.91 10.89 9.58
CA ASN A 106 -18.91 11.76 10.22
C ASN A 106 -19.59 12.74 9.22
N ASP A 107 -20.88 12.54 8.94
CA ASP A 107 -21.65 13.11 7.81
C ASP A 107 -22.08 14.59 8.00
N ASN A 108 -21.50 15.54 7.25
CA ASN A 108 -21.93 16.96 7.11
C ASN A 108 -21.28 17.65 5.88
N GLU A 109 -21.85 18.71 5.31
CA GLU A 109 -21.42 19.33 4.02
C GLU A 109 -19.96 19.82 3.97
N ALA A 110 -19.38 20.26 5.10
CA ALA A 110 -17.94 20.60 5.21
C ALA A 110 -17.00 19.39 4.97
N LYS A 111 -17.52 18.17 5.11
CA LYS A 111 -16.83 16.88 4.91
C LYS A 111 -16.50 16.59 3.45
N SER A 112 -17.39 16.92 2.52
CA SER A 112 -17.19 16.64 1.08
C SER A 112 -16.00 17.43 0.53
N GLN A 113 -15.83 18.69 0.93
CA GLN A 113 -14.66 19.48 0.52
C GLN A 113 -13.34 18.98 1.13
N ILE A 114 -13.39 18.48 2.38
CA ILE A 114 -12.24 17.89 3.05
C ILE A 114 -11.87 16.59 2.34
N GLN A 115 -12.83 15.69 2.10
CA GLN A 115 -12.66 14.45 1.34
C GLN A 115 -12.04 14.69 -0.04
N ASP A 116 -12.53 15.66 -0.80
CA ASP A 116 -11.99 15.99 -2.12
C ASP A 116 -10.52 16.44 -2.02
N THR A 117 -10.19 17.28 -1.04
CA THR A 117 -8.80 17.73 -0.82
C THR A 117 -7.90 16.56 -0.42
N PHE A 118 -8.37 15.65 0.44
CA PHE A 118 -7.62 14.47 0.87
C PHE A 118 -7.34 13.54 -0.30
N LEU A 119 -8.36 13.19 -1.08
CA LEU A 119 -8.23 12.32 -2.24
C LEU A 119 -7.25 12.89 -3.25
N GLN A 120 -7.27 14.20 -3.48
CA GLN A 120 -6.33 14.87 -4.36
C GLN A 120 -4.88 14.78 -3.83
N ARG A 121 -4.64 15.07 -2.54
CA ARG A 121 -3.30 15.02 -1.96
C ARG A 121 -2.73 13.60 -1.92
N LEU A 122 -3.54 12.63 -1.51
CA LEU A 122 -3.17 11.22 -1.55
C LEU A 122 -2.92 10.78 -2.99
N GLY A 123 -3.74 11.21 -3.94
CA GLY A 123 -3.56 10.91 -5.36
C GLY A 123 -2.21 11.39 -5.90
N TYR A 124 -1.81 12.62 -5.59
CA TYR A 124 -0.48 13.13 -5.95
C TYR A 124 0.66 12.34 -5.30
N MET A 125 0.46 11.88 -4.06
CA MET A 125 1.45 11.04 -3.37
C MET A 125 1.61 9.67 -4.04
N VAL A 126 0.50 9.06 -4.46
CA VAL A 126 0.51 7.77 -5.15
C VAL A 126 1.29 7.83 -6.46
N VAL A 127 1.14 8.91 -7.23
CA VAL A 127 1.80 9.05 -8.55
C VAL A 127 3.27 9.48 -8.47
N ASP A 128 3.68 10.08 -7.36
CA ASP A 128 5.07 10.54 -7.19
C ASP A 128 6.02 9.36 -6.93
N THR A 129 6.81 9.01 -7.94
CA THR A 129 7.79 7.91 -7.88
C THR A 129 9.01 8.21 -7.00
N GLY A 130 9.20 9.46 -6.57
CA GLY A 130 10.22 9.85 -5.59
C GLY A 130 9.87 9.46 -4.15
N ILE A 131 8.60 9.17 -3.88
CA ILE A 131 8.11 8.74 -2.57
C ILE A 131 8.33 7.23 -2.39
N LEU A 132 8.67 6.82 -1.16
CA LEU A 132 8.85 5.41 -0.81
C LEU A 132 7.61 4.59 -1.18
N PHE A 133 7.85 3.44 -1.81
CA PHE A 133 6.80 2.54 -2.30
C PHE A 133 5.75 2.21 -1.23
N VAL A 134 6.18 1.86 -0.01
CA VAL A 134 5.28 1.51 1.11
C VAL A 134 4.30 2.65 1.45
N LEU A 135 4.73 3.90 1.34
CA LEU A 135 3.88 5.06 1.64
C LEU A 135 2.86 5.30 0.53
N ARG A 136 3.29 5.13 -0.72
CA ARG A 136 2.42 5.23 -1.89
C ARG A 136 1.35 4.14 -1.86
N LEU A 137 1.73 2.92 -1.49
CA LEU A 137 0.81 1.79 -1.39
C LEU A 137 -0.23 2.05 -0.29
N GLU A 138 0.21 2.55 0.86
CA GLU A 138 -0.70 2.87 1.95
C GLU A 138 -1.60 4.08 1.61
N ALA A 139 -1.11 5.06 0.85
CA ALA A 139 -1.92 6.17 0.35
C ALA A 139 -3.07 5.69 -0.54
N ILE A 140 -2.81 4.76 -1.49
CA ILE A 140 -3.87 4.24 -2.36
C ILE A 140 -4.87 3.34 -1.62
N ARG A 141 -4.40 2.53 -0.64
CA ARG A 141 -5.29 1.77 0.25
C ARG A 141 -6.19 2.69 1.08
N THR A 142 -5.64 3.81 1.55
CA THR A 142 -6.41 4.84 2.27
C THR A 142 -7.44 5.50 1.36
N ILE A 143 -7.09 5.82 0.11
CA ILE A 143 -8.04 6.30 -0.91
C ILE A 143 -9.18 5.30 -1.08
N ASN A 144 -8.90 4.01 -1.28
CA ASN A 144 -9.94 2.99 -1.44
C ASN A 144 -10.84 2.87 -0.21
N SER A 145 -10.28 2.94 0.99
CA SER A 145 -11.03 2.92 2.24
C SER A 145 -11.95 4.14 2.39
N ILE A 146 -11.48 5.34 2.05
CA ILE A 146 -12.31 6.56 2.02
C ILE A 146 -13.44 6.37 1.01
N LEU A 147 -13.12 5.92 -0.21
CA LEU A 147 -14.09 5.74 -1.28
C LEU A 147 -15.13 4.66 -0.98
N ASP A 148 -14.76 3.60 -0.25
CA ASP A 148 -15.69 2.56 0.19
C ASP A 148 -16.85 3.12 1.01
N THR A 149 -16.54 4.06 1.90
CA THR A 149 -17.55 4.76 2.72
C THR A 149 -18.26 5.92 2.01
N ALA A 150 -17.76 6.37 0.87
CA ALA A 150 -18.28 7.55 0.16
C ALA A 150 -19.60 7.28 -0.57
N SER A 151 -20.54 8.23 -0.49
CA SER A 151 -21.83 8.13 -1.19
C SER A 151 -21.68 8.24 -2.71
N LYS A 152 -22.71 7.83 -3.47
CA LYS A 152 -22.72 7.99 -4.93
C LYS A 152 -22.66 9.46 -5.35
N GLU A 153 -23.29 10.34 -4.57
CA GLU A 153 -23.32 11.78 -4.78
C GLU A 153 -21.93 12.40 -4.58
N ASP A 154 -21.18 11.97 -3.56
CA ASP A 154 -19.81 12.45 -3.31
C ASP A 154 -18.86 12.00 -4.41
N ARG A 155 -18.94 10.73 -4.82
CA ARG A 155 -18.16 10.20 -5.97
C ARG A 155 -18.43 10.95 -7.27
N LYS A 156 -19.67 11.42 -7.49
CA LYS A 156 -20.00 12.25 -8.66
C LYS A 156 -19.38 13.65 -8.60
N LYS A 157 -19.26 14.26 -7.42
CA LYS A 157 -18.64 15.58 -7.26
C LYS A 157 -17.15 15.54 -7.56
N ILE A 158 -16.46 14.51 -7.08
CA ILE A 158 -15.02 14.26 -7.34
C ILE A 158 -14.74 14.22 -8.85
N LYS A 159 -15.64 13.64 -9.63
CA LYS A 159 -15.53 13.52 -11.10
C LYS A 159 -15.51 14.85 -11.86
N LEU A 160 -15.95 15.96 -11.27
CA LEU A 160 -16.24 17.21 -12.00
C LEU A 160 -15.08 18.20 -12.09
N SER A 161 -13.94 17.97 -11.43
CA SER A 161 -12.78 18.86 -11.56
C SER A 161 -11.77 18.36 -12.60
N GLU A 162 -11.13 19.27 -13.31
CA GLU A 162 -10.03 18.99 -14.26
C GLU A 162 -8.84 18.29 -13.58
N GLU A 163 -8.52 18.68 -12.36
CA GLU A 163 -7.42 18.12 -11.56
C GLU A 163 -7.61 16.63 -11.24
N HIS A 164 -8.81 16.23 -10.80
CA HIS A 164 -9.13 14.81 -10.61
C HIS A 164 -9.09 14.02 -11.91
N SER A 165 -9.45 14.63 -13.06
CA SER A 165 -9.34 13.95 -14.35
C SER A 165 -7.88 13.65 -14.72
N MET A 166 -6.94 14.54 -14.35
CA MET A 166 -5.51 14.30 -14.51
C MET A 166 -5.01 13.17 -13.60
N ILE A 167 -5.40 13.17 -12.32
CA ILE A 167 -5.03 12.10 -11.37
C ILE A 167 -5.51 10.72 -11.87
N LEU A 168 -6.74 10.62 -12.39
CA LEU A 168 -7.25 9.36 -12.95
C LEU A 168 -6.43 8.87 -14.15
N LEU A 169 -5.95 9.80 -14.98
CA LEU A 169 -5.07 9.45 -16.11
C LEU A 169 -3.71 8.97 -15.60
N ASP A 170 -3.13 9.64 -14.60
CA ASP A 170 -1.86 9.23 -14.01
C ASP A 170 -1.97 7.90 -13.26
N PHE A 171 -3.12 7.63 -12.63
CA PHE A 171 -3.44 6.31 -12.07
C PHE A 171 -3.47 5.24 -13.15
N ALA A 172 -4.14 5.48 -14.27
CA ALA A 172 -4.18 4.52 -15.38
C ALA A 172 -2.78 4.22 -15.95
N ARG A 173 -1.93 5.25 -16.10
CA ARG A 173 -0.52 5.05 -16.47
C ARG A 173 0.23 4.24 -15.43
N LEU A 174 0.02 4.57 -14.15
CA LEU A 174 0.69 3.89 -13.05
C LEU A 174 0.27 2.42 -12.93
N VAL A 175 -0.94 2.02 -13.35
CA VAL A 175 -1.31 0.59 -13.47
C VAL A 175 -0.33 -0.15 -14.40
N LEU A 176 0.13 0.47 -15.48
CA LEU A 176 1.08 -0.16 -16.42
C LEU A 176 2.52 -0.17 -15.87
N GLU A 177 2.86 0.82 -15.05
CA GLU A 177 4.25 1.10 -14.67
C GLU A 177 4.60 0.73 -13.21
N ALA A 178 3.62 0.50 -12.33
CA ALA A 178 3.83 0.36 -10.89
C ALA A 178 4.88 -0.70 -10.53
N GLY A 179 4.90 -1.81 -11.27
CA GLY A 179 5.83 -2.91 -11.03
C GLY A 179 5.58 -3.66 -9.72
N ASP A 180 4.38 -3.51 -9.15
CA ASP A 180 3.93 -4.27 -8.01
C ASP A 180 2.45 -4.61 -8.17
N TYR A 181 2.12 -5.90 -8.08
CA TYR A 181 0.78 -6.39 -8.33
C TYR A 181 -0.25 -5.78 -7.37
N GLU A 182 0.09 -5.63 -6.09
CA GLU A 182 -0.83 -5.09 -5.11
C GLU A 182 -1.13 -3.61 -5.39
N MET A 183 -0.10 -2.82 -5.72
CA MET A 183 -0.28 -1.45 -6.18
C MET A 183 -1.17 -1.38 -7.43
N GLN A 184 -0.96 -2.27 -8.41
CA GLN A 184 -1.78 -2.34 -9.62
C GLN A 184 -3.26 -2.62 -9.30
N VAL A 185 -3.54 -3.56 -8.39
CA VAL A 185 -4.90 -3.86 -7.92
C VAL A 185 -5.52 -2.63 -7.22
N ALA A 186 -4.81 -2.06 -6.25
CA ALA A 186 -5.32 -0.94 -5.47
C ALA A 186 -5.64 0.29 -6.35
N ILE A 187 -4.81 0.58 -7.35
CA ILE A 187 -5.08 1.67 -8.30
C ILE A 187 -6.27 1.33 -9.20
N SER A 188 -6.36 0.09 -9.69
CA SER A 188 -7.50 -0.37 -10.50
C SER A 188 -8.82 -0.28 -9.72
N GLU A 189 -8.79 -0.62 -8.44
CA GLU A 189 -9.92 -0.49 -7.53
C GLU A 189 -10.32 0.98 -7.36
N ALA A 190 -9.36 1.88 -7.15
CA ALA A 190 -9.62 3.31 -7.03
C ALA A 190 -10.26 3.87 -8.30
N LEU A 191 -9.75 3.51 -9.48
CA LEU A 191 -10.33 3.88 -10.78
C LEU A 191 -11.78 3.40 -10.90
N CYS A 192 -12.06 2.16 -10.50
CA CYS A 192 -13.42 1.61 -10.50
C CYS A 192 -14.34 2.27 -9.47
N ARG A 193 -13.85 2.61 -8.27
CA ARG A 193 -14.64 3.30 -7.23
C ARG A 193 -14.94 4.76 -7.58
N LEU A 194 -13.99 5.44 -8.22
CA LEU A 194 -14.11 6.84 -8.66
C LEU A 194 -14.97 7.00 -9.92
N THR A 195 -15.17 5.93 -10.70
CA THR A 195 -15.94 6.00 -11.93
C THR A 195 -17.16 5.09 -11.93
N LEU A 196 -18.33 5.67 -12.18
CA LEU A 196 -19.53 4.87 -12.41
C LEU A 196 -19.34 3.98 -13.63
N LYS A 197 -19.79 2.72 -13.58
CA LYS A 197 -19.70 1.74 -14.67
C LYS A 197 -20.03 2.32 -16.05
N LYS A 198 -21.14 3.07 -16.17
CA LYS A 198 -21.54 3.72 -17.44
C LYS A 198 -20.51 4.73 -17.96
N SER A 199 -19.88 5.49 -17.07
CA SER A 199 -18.83 6.44 -17.45
C SER A 199 -17.50 5.76 -17.79
N ARG A 200 -17.21 4.65 -17.10
CA ARG A 200 -16.02 3.82 -17.37
C ARG A 200 -16.01 3.34 -18.82
N GLU A 201 -17.16 3.07 -19.43
CA GLU A 201 -17.28 2.65 -20.84
C GLU A 201 -16.65 3.61 -21.85
N GLU A 202 -16.58 4.91 -21.54
CA GLU A 202 -15.99 5.93 -22.40
C GLU A 202 -14.58 6.35 -21.91
N LEU A 203 -14.40 6.45 -20.59
CA LEU A 203 -13.15 6.95 -20.00
C LEU A 203 -11.96 6.01 -20.22
N VAL A 204 -12.19 4.70 -20.31
CA VAL A 204 -11.11 3.71 -20.49
C VAL A 204 -10.26 3.95 -21.74
N TYR A 205 -10.86 4.45 -22.83
CA TYR A 205 -10.13 4.74 -24.07
C TYR A 205 -9.30 6.03 -23.99
N ARG A 206 -9.51 6.84 -22.96
CA ARG A 206 -8.63 7.98 -22.63
C ARG A 206 -7.51 7.58 -21.68
N TRP A 207 -7.73 6.53 -20.90
CA TRP A 207 -6.80 6.01 -19.91
C TRP A 207 -5.76 5.08 -20.51
N PHE A 208 -6.20 4.21 -21.42
CA PHE A 208 -5.35 3.22 -22.07
C PHE A 208 -5.37 3.47 -23.58
N GLU A 209 -4.18 3.75 -24.14
CA GLU A 209 -4.00 3.90 -25.59
C GLU A 209 -4.23 2.57 -26.33
N ASN A 210 -3.93 1.44 -25.68
CA ASN A 210 -4.20 0.12 -26.20
C ASN A 210 -5.68 -0.25 -26.00
N GLU A 211 -6.40 -0.46 -27.11
CA GLU A 211 -7.83 -0.82 -27.08
C GLU A 211 -8.11 -2.12 -26.34
N ASP A 212 -7.22 -3.11 -26.39
CA ASP A 212 -7.40 -4.38 -25.67
C ASP A 212 -7.38 -4.16 -24.15
N PHE A 213 -6.49 -3.28 -23.67
CA PHE A 213 -6.45 -2.90 -22.25
C PHE A 213 -7.71 -2.13 -21.85
N ALA A 214 -8.14 -1.17 -22.68
CA ALA A 214 -9.36 -0.41 -22.45
C ALA A 214 -10.60 -1.33 -22.40
N ASN A 215 -10.73 -2.25 -23.34
CA ASN A 215 -11.82 -3.22 -23.41
C ASN A 215 -11.81 -4.18 -22.22
N SER A 216 -10.63 -4.66 -21.82
CA SER A 216 -10.45 -5.55 -20.68
C SER A 216 -10.79 -4.85 -19.36
N PHE A 217 -10.29 -3.63 -19.13
CA PHE A 217 -10.64 -2.84 -17.95
C PHE A 217 -12.14 -2.51 -17.89
N LYS A 218 -12.75 -2.19 -19.03
CA LYS A 218 -14.20 -1.95 -19.14
C LYS A 218 -15.02 -3.18 -18.73
N ALA A 219 -14.52 -4.38 -18.98
CA ALA A 219 -15.20 -5.63 -18.67
C ALA A 219 -15.23 -5.97 -17.17
N ILE A 220 -14.36 -5.34 -16.36
CA ILE A 220 -14.31 -5.59 -14.91
C ILE A 220 -15.69 -5.39 -14.28
N ASN A 221 -16.20 -6.44 -13.63
CA ASN A 221 -17.43 -6.41 -12.87
C ASN A 221 -17.15 -6.00 -11.42
N ASP A 222 -17.73 -4.88 -10.97
CA ASP A 222 -17.51 -4.37 -9.61
C ASP A 222 -17.88 -5.40 -8.50
N ARG A 223 -18.74 -6.39 -8.79
CA ARG A 223 -19.10 -7.46 -7.83
C ARG A 223 -18.10 -8.63 -7.80
N GLU A 224 -17.32 -8.79 -8.85
CA GLU A 224 -16.32 -9.86 -9.02
C GLU A 224 -14.95 -9.22 -9.24
N PHE A 225 -14.74 -8.06 -8.61
CA PHE A 225 -13.61 -7.18 -8.88
C PHE A 225 -12.29 -7.90 -8.74
N GLU A 226 -12.09 -8.67 -7.66
CA GLU A 226 -10.82 -9.37 -7.38
C GLU A 226 -10.40 -10.27 -8.56
N THR A 227 -11.33 -11.10 -9.04
CA THR A 227 -11.05 -12.09 -10.09
C THR A 227 -10.96 -11.47 -11.47
N ASP A 228 -11.78 -10.46 -11.76
CA ASP A 228 -11.74 -9.76 -13.04
C ASP A 228 -10.53 -8.83 -13.14
N CYS A 229 -10.15 -8.17 -12.04
CA CYS A 229 -8.95 -7.35 -11.95
C CYS A 229 -7.70 -8.22 -12.16
N ARG A 230 -7.66 -9.42 -11.57
CA ARG A 230 -6.59 -10.40 -11.83
C ARG A 230 -6.47 -10.74 -13.32
N LYS A 231 -7.58 -11.02 -14.01
CA LYS A 231 -7.56 -11.32 -15.45
C LYS A 231 -7.04 -10.14 -16.26
N PHE A 232 -7.54 -8.94 -15.97
CA PHE A 232 -7.09 -7.70 -16.61
C PHE A 232 -5.58 -7.46 -16.40
N LEU A 233 -5.09 -7.54 -15.16
CA LEU A 233 -3.70 -7.28 -14.84
C LEU A 233 -2.75 -8.34 -15.40
N ASN A 234 -3.14 -9.62 -15.41
CA ASN A 234 -2.36 -10.65 -16.08
C ASN A 234 -2.26 -10.36 -17.59
N GLN A 235 -3.36 -10.00 -18.25
CA GLN A 235 -3.34 -9.63 -19.67
C GLN A 235 -2.43 -8.42 -19.94
N VAL A 236 -2.53 -7.37 -19.12
CA VAL A 236 -1.69 -6.16 -19.23
C VAL A 236 -0.22 -6.54 -19.09
N ASN A 237 0.14 -7.21 -18.00
CA ASN A 237 1.53 -7.54 -17.69
C ASN A 237 2.12 -8.53 -18.73
N GLU A 238 1.35 -9.48 -19.24
CA GLU A 238 1.78 -10.38 -20.32
C GLU A 238 2.01 -9.63 -21.64
N SER A 239 1.12 -8.69 -21.98
CA SER A 239 1.19 -7.93 -23.23
C SER A 239 2.37 -6.95 -23.27
N LEU A 240 2.89 -6.54 -22.10
CA LEU A 240 4.09 -5.71 -21.98
C LEU A 240 5.40 -6.48 -22.25
N GLY A 241 5.35 -7.81 -22.42
CA GLY A 241 6.52 -8.61 -22.79
C GLY A 241 7.70 -8.43 -21.81
N ASP A 242 8.88 -8.11 -22.34
CA ASP A 242 10.09 -7.91 -21.53
C ASP A 242 10.12 -6.58 -20.76
N ASP A 243 9.29 -5.61 -21.15
CA ASP A 243 9.16 -4.32 -20.46
C ASP A 243 8.28 -4.41 -19.21
N ARG A 244 7.59 -5.55 -19.01
CA ARG A 244 6.75 -5.76 -17.85
C ARG A 244 7.56 -5.69 -16.56
N ARG A 245 6.91 -5.18 -15.52
CA ARG A 245 7.52 -5.02 -14.19
C ARG A 245 6.91 -5.93 -13.13
N VAL A 246 5.86 -6.67 -13.48
CA VAL A 246 5.25 -7.72 -12.67
C VAL A 246 5.24 -8.99 -13.52
N TYR A 247 5.84 -10.06 -13.00
CA TYR A 247 5.79 -11.38 -13.62
C TYR A 247 4.90 -12.26 -12.73
N THR A 248 3.82 -12.78 -13.30
CA THR A 248 2.85 -13.59 -12.55
C THR A 248 2.87 -15.02 -13.06
N PHE A 249 3.16 -15.97 -12.17
CA PHE A 249 3.20 -17.38 -12.50
C PHE A 249 2.29 -18.18 -11.56
N PRO A 250 1.56 -19.18 -12.08
CA PRO A 250 0.84 -20.08 -11.21
C PRO A 250 1.81 -21.09 -10.60
N CYS A 251 1.73 -21.28 -9.29
CA CYS A 251 2.46 -22.34 -8.62
C CYS A 251 1.61 -23.62 -8.54
N LYS A 252 2.29 -24.76 -8.41
CA LYS A 252 1.68 -26.05 -8.08
C LYS A 252 1.40 -26.11 -6.57
N GLN A 253 2.38 -25.70 -5.76
CA GLN A 253 2.31 -25.73 -4.30
C GLN A 253 3.20 -24.63 -3.71
N ALA A 254 2.83 -24.12 -2.55
CA ALA A 254 3.63 -23.18 -1.77
C ALA A 254 3.63 -23.59 -0.29
N PHE A 255 4.76 -23.36 0.40
CA PHE A 255 4.94 -23.72 1.80
C PHE A 255 5.56 -22.56 2.58
N LEU A 256 5.09 -22.36 3.81
CA LEU A 256 5.78 -21.58 4.83
C LEU A 256 6.28 -22.57 5.89
N GLU A 257 7.60 -22.68 6.03
CA GLU A 257 8.24 -23.79 6.74
C GLU A 257 7.77 -25.15 6.20
N ALA A 258 7.24 -26.02 7.05
CA ALA A 258 6.69 -27.32 6.68
C ALA A 258 5.19 -27.27 6.34
N ARG A 259 4.54 -26.10 6.47
CA ARG A 259 3.09 -25.98 6.27
C ARG A 259 2.78 -25.58 4.85
N GLU A 260 1.97 -26.39 4.17
CA GLU A 260 1.42 -26.05 2.86
C GLU A 260 0.43 -24.88 2.99
N LEU A 261 0.60 -23.90 2.11
CA LEU A 261 -0.28 -22.76 1.95
C LEU A 261 -1.30 -23.09 0.86
N SER A 262 -2.53 -22.61 1.02
CA SER A 262 -3.58 -22.80 0.03
C SER A 262 -3.93 -21.48 -0.63
N MET A 263 -4.25 -21.52 -1.92
CA MET A 263 -4.81 -20.37 -2.63
C MET A 263 -6.16 -19.97 -2.02
N PRO A 264 -6.58 -18.70 -2.16
CA PRO A 264 -7.88 -18.25 -1.72
C PRO A 264 -9.04 -19.10 -2.26
N LYS A 265 -10.07 -19.32 -1.44
CA LYS A 265 -11.27 -20.07 -1.82
C LYS A 265 -12.24 -19.17 -2.58
N ASP A 266 -12.01 -19.03 -3.88
CA ASP A 266 -12.87 -18.30 -4.81
C ASP A 266 -13.11 -19.16 -6.06
N GLU A 267 -14.37 -19.35 -6.43
CA GLU A 267 -14.78 -20.21 -7.56
C GLU A 267 -14.27 -19.69 -8.91
N ASN A 268 -14.02 -18.39 -9.02
CA ASN A 268 -13.54 -17.73 -10.22
C ASN A 268 -12.01 -17.59 -10.24
N LEU A 269 -11.30 -18.01 -9.18
CA LEU A 269 -9.85 -18.02 -9.12
C LEU A 269 -9.30 -19.34 -9.63
N GLU A 270 -8.81 -19.34 -10.86
CA GLU A 270 -8.41 -20.59 -11.55
C GLU A 270 -7.10 -21.21 -11.05
N LYS A 271 -6.18 -20.38 -10.52
CA LYS A 271 -4.81 -20.79 -10.24
C LYS A 271 -4.26 -20.11 -8.99
N PHE A 272 -3.27 -20.73 -8.37
CA PHE A 272 -2.53 -20.15 -7.26
C PHE A 272 -1.40 -19.25 -7.79
N TRP A 273 -1.68 -17.96 -7.91
CA TRP A 273 -0.77 -16.99 -8.52
C TRP A 273 0.32 -16.50 -7.58
N ILE A 274 1.55 -16.44 -8.10
CA ILE A 274 2.73 -15.86 -7.45
C ILE A 274 3.21 -14.67 -8.28
N ASP A 275 3.29 -13.50 -7.67
CA ASP A 275 3.64 -12.25 -8.32
C ASP A 275 5.08 -11.86 -7.96
N PHE A 276 5.93 -11.72 -8.97
CA PHE A 276 7.30 -11.23 -8.86
C PHE A 276 7.32 -9.75 -9.25
N ASN A 277 7.46 -8.88 -8.24
CA ASN A 277 7.26 -7.44 -8.33
C ASN A 277 8.59 -6.69 -8.45
N LEU A 278 9.01 -6.35 -9.67
CA LEU A 278 10.29 -5.65 -9.90
C LEU A 278 10.27 -4.21 -9.37
N GLY A 279 9.09 -3.58 -9.24
CA GLY A 279 8.93 -2.22 -8.73
C GLY A 279 9.13 -2.12 -7.22
N SER A 280 8.58 -3.06 -6.45
CA SER A 280 8.77 -3.13 -4.99
C SER A 280 9.93 -4.03 -4.56
N SER A 281 10.57 -4.72 -5.52
CA SER A 281 11.60 -5.74 -5.24
C SER A 281 11.09 -6.82 -4.28
N SER A 282 9.89 -7.34 -4.53
CA SER A 282 9.26 -8.36 -3.68
C SER A 282 8.65 -9.52 -4.47
N ILE A 283 8.43 -10.65 -3.80
CA ILE A 283 7.49 -11.68 -4.24
C ILE A 283 6.25 -11.60 -3.36
N SER A 284 5.06 -11.57 -3.94
CA SER A 284 3.81 -11.57 -3.18
C SER A 284 2.82 -12.60 -3.71
N PHE A 285 1.96 -13.13 -2.83
CA PHE A 285 0.84 -13.96 -3.24
C PHE A 285 -0.24 -14.00 -2.16
N PHE A 286 -1.50 -14.10 -2.59
CA PHE A 286 -2.64 -14.26 -1.69
C PHE A 286 -2.79 -15.71 -1.25
N ILE A 287 -3.16 -15.91 0.00
CA ILE A 287 -3.42 -17.22 0.60
C ILE A 287 -4.80 -17.22 1.24
N ASN A 288 -5.40 -18.41 1.31
CA ASN A 288 -6.63 -18.59 2.06
C ASN A 288 -6.33 -18.46 3.56
N ASP A 289 -7.06 -17.55 4.22
CA ASP A 289 -7.12 -17.47 5.68
C ASP A 289 -8.45 -18.05 6.16
N PRO A 290 -8.47 -19.27 6.74
CA PRO A 290 -9.70 -19.86 7.27
C PRO A 290 -10.29 -19.10 8.45
N GLU A 291 -9.48 -18.32 9.17
CA GLU A 291 -9.88 -17.59 10.37
C GLU A 291 -10.23 -16.12 10.07
N GLY A 292 -9.80 -15.62 8.91
CA GLY A 292 -10.02 -14.26 8.42
C GLY A 292 -11.28 -14.10 7.57
N VAL A 293 -11.78 -12.86 7.50
CA VAL A 293 -12.89 -12.48 6.60
C VAL A 293 -12.40 -12.22 5.17
N LEU A 294 -11.14 -11.79 5.04
CA LEU A 294 -10.49 -11.47 3.77
C LEU A 294 -9.37 -12.48 3.47
N TRP A 295 -8.88 -12.46 2.23
CA TRP A 295 -7.68 -13.20 1.87
C TRP A 295 -6.50 -12.63 2.66
N ASP A 296 -5.60 -13.49 3.10
CA ASP A 296 -4.31 -13.08 3.65
C ASP A 296 -3.25 -13.11 2.55
N SER A 297 -2.05 -12.62 2.82
CA SER A 297 -0.98 -12.58 1.83
C SER A 297 0.39 -12.91 2.42
N ILE A 298 1.23 -13.50 1.60
CA ILE A 298 2.67 -13.59 1.85
C ILE A 298 3.34 -12.48 1.05
N ASN A 299 4.19 -11.68 1.70
CA ASN A 299 5.05 -10.70 1.05
C ASN A 299 6.52 -10.96 1.44
N ILE A 300 7.36 -11.15 0.44
CA ILE A 300 8.79 -11.44 0.55
C ILE A 300 9.56 -10.29 -0.07
N ALA A 301 9.83 -9.25 0.71
CA ALA A 301 10.67 -8.13 0.29
C ALA A 301 12.15 -8.53 0.18
N LYS A 302 12.85 -8.00 -0.82
CA LYS A 302 14.29 -8.25 -1.06
C LYS A 302 15.12 -8.05 0.20
N GLU A 303 14.83 -7.02 1.00
CA GLU A 303 15.58 -6.67 2.21
C GLU A 303 15.46 -7.74 3.30
N ALA A 304 14.36 -8.50 3.31
CA ALA A 304 14.14 -9.58 4.26
C ALA A 304 14.81 -10.90 3.82
N VAL A 305 15.18 -11.04 2.54
CA VAL A 305 15.82 -12.25 2.01
C VAL A 305 17.28 -12.33 2.46
N SER A 306 17.63 -13.40 3.17
CA SER A 306 19.02 -13.76 3.47
C SER A 306 19.68 -14.38 2.24
N VAL A 307 19.12 -15.49 1.77
CA VAL A 307 19.59 -16.24 0.59
C VAL A 307 18.40 -16.97 -0.06
N TYR A 308 18.52 -17.30 -1.34
CA TYR A 308 17.55 -18.16 -2.03
C TYR A 308 18.24 -19.27 -2.82
N ARG A 309 17.47 -20.29 -3.18
CA ARG A 309 17.89 -21.41 -4.03
C ARG A 309 16.89 -21.60 -5.16
N LEU A 310 17.42 -21.84 -6.35
CA LEU A 310 16.70 -22.30 -7.52
C LEU A 310 17.11 -23.74 -7.84
N GLU A 311 16.15 -24.63 -7.98
CA GLU A 311 16.34 -26.01 -8.43
C GLU A 311 15.43 -26.23 -9.64
N GLU A 312 16.01 -26.43 -10.82
CA GLU A 312 15.27 -26.60 -12.08
C GLU A 312 15.47 -28.02 -12.61
N THR A 313 14.38 -28.69 -12.93
CA THR A 313 14.36 -29.99 -13.59
C THR A 313 13.46 -29.94 -14.82
N ASP A 314 13.49 -30.99 -15.65
CA ASP A 314 12.61 -31.08 -16.82
C ASP A 314 11.10 -31.05 -16.44
N GLU A 315 10.76 -31.35 -15.19
CA GLU A 315 9.38 -31.56 -14.71
C GLU A 315 8.85 -30.39 -13.86
N GLN A 316 9.74 -29.72 -13.13
CA GLN A 316 9.37 -28.63 -12.22
C GLN A 316 10.53 -27.71 -11.90
N ASN A 317 10.17 -26.48 -11.55
CA ASN A 317 11.10 -25.50 -11.00
C ASN A 317 10.75 -25.23 -9.54
N ILE A 318 11.75 -25.18 -8.67
CA ILE A 318 11.57 -25.00 -7.22
C ILE A 318 12.34 -23.75 -6.78
N LEU A 319 11.62 -22.81 -6.17
CA LEU A 319 12.20 -21.66 -5.50
C LEU A 319 12.13 -21.86 -3.99
N THR A 320 13.27 -21.81 -3.31
CA THR A 320 13.33 -21.79 -1.84
C THR A 320 13.96 -20.48 -1.39
N VAL A 321 13.27 -19.72 -0.55
CA VAL A 321 13.74 -18.43 -0.03
C VAL A 321 13.89 -18.51 1.48
N TYR A 322 15.07 -18.13 1.99
CA TYR A 322 15.37 -18.06 3.42
C TYR A 322 15.42 -16.60 3.85
N LEU A 323 14.74 -16.29 4.94
CA LEU A 323 14.52 -14.93 5.44
C LEU A 323 15.39 -14.66 6.68
N ALA A 324 15.83 -13.42 6.83
CA ALA A 324 16.58 -12.97 8.01
C ALA A 324 15.68 -12.83 9.24
N LYS A 325 14.38 -12.58 9.01
CA LYS A 325 13.36 -12.45 10.04
C LYS A 325 12.13 -13.25 9.61
N PRO A 326 11.40 -13.86 10.57
CA PRO A 326 10.16 -14.54 10.25
C PRO A 326 9.13 -13.57 9.63
N ILE A 327 8.37 -14.09 8.68
CA ILE A 327 7.14 -13.47 8.18
C ILE A 327 5.94 -14.27 8.66
N SER A 328 4.79 -13.61 8.75
CA SER A 328 3.54 -14.24 9.11
C SER A 328 2.72 -14.58 7.87
N GLY A 329 1.98 -15.69 7.94
CA GLY A 329 0.87 -15.99 7.03
C GLY A 329 -0.12 -16.92 7.75
N SER A 330 -1.41 -16.65 7.65
CA SER A 330 -2.51 -17.34 8.35
C SER A 330 -2.16 -17.62 9.82
N ASN A 331 -1.86 -16.56 10.57
CA ASN A 331 -1.54 -16.58 12.01
C ASN A 331 -0.35 -17.47 12.42
N LYS A 332 0.58 -17.77 11.51
CA LYS A 332 1.81 -18.52 11.81
C LYS A 332 3.02 -17.82 11.22
N GLU A 333 4.12 -17.84 11.96
CA GLU A 333 5.41 -17.30 11.54
C GLU A 333 6.31 -18.36 10.92
N GLY A 334 7.11 -17.97 9.93
CA GLY A 334 8.12 -18.81 9.31
C GLY A 334 9.23 -17.99 8.67
N SER A 335 10.43 -18.56 8.57
CA SER A 335 11.62 -17.93 7.98
C SER A 335 12.05 -18.59 6.67
N MET A 336 11.33 -19.61 6.20
CA MET A 336 11.57 -20.27 4.91
C MET A 336 10.28 -20.36 4.11
N VAL A 337 10.30 -19.89 2.86
CA VAL A 337 9.22 -20.06 1.89
C VAL A 337 9.70 -20.95 0.76
N LYS A 338 8.94 -21.98 0.41
CA LYS A 338 9.24 -22.89 -0.69
C LYS A 338 8.08 -22.94 -1.68
N ILE A 339 8.37 -22.75 -2.96
CA ILE A 339 7.35 -22.66 -4.01
C ILE A 339 7.74 -23.57 -5.17
N TYR A 340 6.76 -24.35 -5.64
CA TYR A 340 6.90 -25.31 -6.73
C TYR A 340 6.16 -24.78 -7.95
N PHE A 341 6.82 -24.77 -9.10
CA PHE A 341 6.29 -24.31 -10.38
C PHE A 341 6.40 -25.42 -11.42
N ASP A 342 5.60 -25.31 -12.48
CA ASP A 342 5.85 -26.08 -13.69
C ASP A 342 7.16 -25.65 -14.36
N SER A 343 7.87 -26.58 -15.02
CA SER A 343 9.16 -26.31 -15.66
C SER A 343 9.05 -25.31 -16.82
N LEU A 344 7.86 -25.12 -17.37
CA LEU A 344 7.61 -24.14 -18.44
C LEU A 344 7.71 -22.67 -17.99
N TYR A 345 7.63 -22.39 -16.68
CA TYR A 345 7.69 -21.02 -16.16
C TYR A 345 9.13 -20.61 -15.85
N ASP A 346 9.57 -19.50 -16.45
CA ASP A 346 10.88 -18.93 -16.23
C ASP A 346 10.95 -18.19 -14.88
N ILE A 347 11.31 -18.94 -13.83
CA ILE A 347 11.50 -18.39 -12.49
C ILE A 347 12.89 -17.76 -12.29
N GLN A 348 13.75 -17.72 -13.31
CA GLN A 348 15.05 -17.05 -13.25
C GLN A 348 14.90 -15.54 -13.01
N ILE A 349 13.71 -14.98 -13.25
CA ILE A 349 13.37 -13.60 -12.92
C ILE A 349 13.68 -13.24 -11.46
N VAL A 350 13.68 -14.21 -10.54
CA VAL A 350 14.08 -13.99 -9.15
C VAL A 350 15.51 -13.44 -9.01
N LYS A 351 16.41 -13.73 -9.97
CA LYS A 351 17.77 -13.16 -10.01
C LYS A 351 17.73 -11.65 -10.24
N LYS A 352 16.87 -11.18 -11.15
CA LYS A 352 16.64 -9.74 -11.38
C LYS A 352 16.03 -9.08 -10.16
N LEU A 353 15.16 -9.81 -9.45
CA LEU A 353 14.45 -9.32 -8.28
C LEU A 353 15.34 -9.22 -7.03
N PHE A 354 15.90 -10.35 -6.57
CA PHE A 354 16.66 -10.42 -5.31
C PHE A 354 18.16 -10.25 -5.49
N GLY A 355 18.68 -10.35 -6.71
CA GLY A 355 20.11 -10.26 -7.03
C GLY A 355 20.83 -11.61 -6.94
N GLU A 356 21.73 -11.87 -7.89
CA GLU A 356 22.51 -13.12 -7.95
C GLU A 356 23.39 -13.31 -6.70
N GLU A 357 23.77 -12.22 -6.03
CA GLU A 357 24.55 -12.25 -4.79
C GLU A 357 23.84 -12.97 -3.64
N LYS A 358 22.50 -13.03 -3.68
CA LYS A 358 21.69 -13.77 -2.70
C LYS A 358 21.44 -15.22 -3.10
N GLN A 359 21.85 -15.64 -4.29
CA GLN A 359 21.70 -17.01 -4.71
C GLN A 359 22.72 -17.91 -3.99
N MET A 360 22.23 -18.96 -3.34
CA MET A 360 23.08 -19.96 -2.71
C MET A 360 23.96 -20.64 -3.77
N ALA A 361 25.28 -20.54 -3.62
CA ALA A 361 26.24 -21.17 -4.53
C ALA A 361 26.13 -22.70 -4.46
N SER A 362 26.12 -23.34 -5.63
CA SER A 362 26.08 -24.80 -5.79
C SER A 362 27.24 -25.55 -5.12
N TRP A 363 28.32 -24.86 -4.73
CA TRP A 363 29.52 -25.43 -4.14
C TRP A 363 29.43 -25.79 -2.65
N PHE A 364 28.39 -25.36 -1.93
CA PHE A 364 28.17 -25.79 -0.53
C PHE A 364 27.87 -27.29 -0.40
N PHE A 365 27.70 -28.01 -1.51
CA PHE A 365 27.37 -29.44 -1.54
C PHE A 365 28.54 -30.38 -1.83
N ILE A 366 29.78 -29.87 -2.00
CA ILE A 366 30.94 -30.72 -2.35
C ILE A 366 31.91 -30.97 -1.18
N THR A 367 31.73 -30.37 0.01
CA THR A 367 32.57 -30.71 1.18
C THR A 367 31.79 -30.93 2.49
N GLY A 368 31.33 -32.17 2.67
CA GLY A 368 31.53 -32.93 3.91
C GLY A 368 30.51 -32.77 5.06
N PRO A 369 30.32 -33.84 5.86
CA PRO A 369 29.35 -33.89 6.94
C PRO A 369 29.95 -33.27 8.21
N PHE A 370 29.46 -32.13 8.64
CA PHE A 370 29.66 -31.65 10.00
C PHE A 370 28.40 -30.92 10.46
N PHE A 371 27.53 -31.63 11.18
CA PHE A 371 26.98 -31.22 12.47
C PHE A 371 26.46 -32.49 13.16
N LYS A 372 27.19 -32.91 14.20
CA LYS A 372 26.71 -33.77 15.28
C LYS A 372 26.14 -32.88 16.37
#